data_AF-X0VZW4-F1
#
_entry.id   AF-X0VZW4-F1
#
_cell.length_a   1.000
_cell.length_b   1.000
_cell.length_c   1.000
_cell.angle_alpha   90.00
_cell.angle_beta   90.00
_cell.angle_gamma   90.00
#
_symmetry.space_group_name_H-M   'P 1'
#
loop_
_entity.id
_entity.type
_entity.pdbx_description
1 polymer ?
#
loop_
_entity_poly.entity_id
_entity_poly.type
_entity_poly.pdbx_seq_one_letter_code
_entity_poly.pdbx_strand_id
1 'polypeptide(L)'
;FFKQTLYEEIIAPRRIRLHRQVGKALEEVYAKRLEEHAAELAEHFSHSSDPADLAKAVSYSEMAAGRAWAVYAYGEVVRLLEQALKVQEVLDPDDKAKRCDLFLGLGSAVSASGQPRRALDVELPEAFSLAEDIGDSERASRICQQTMGVLYRYWSALPSGPGLVEMVQWAERADRYAQPDTTGRALADIALGNVKYVTGYPNEGVPLIRRGLGLARRLGDADTFWWAAAYWLGRVGAPQHTEETLRLAEELAQG
;
A
#
# COMPACT_ATOMS: atom_id res chain seq x y z
N PHE A 1 34.49 -14.42 -25.50
CA PHE A 1 33.52 -15.14 -24.64
C PHE A 1 34.17 -15.77 -23.41
N PHE A 2 35.07 -16.76 -23.48
CA PHE A 2 35.63 -17.40 -22.26
C PHE A 2 36.46 -16.48 -21.33
N LYS A 3 37.07 -15.40 -21.84
CA LYS A 3 37.85 -14.45 -21.03
C LYS A 3 37.01 -13.42 -20.27
N GLN A 4 35.79 -13.12 -20.70
CA GLN A 4 34.92 -12.15 -20.01
C GLN A 4 34.30 -12.78 -18.76
N THR A 5 33.80 -14.00 -18.89
CA THR A 5 33.20 -14.77 -17.78
C THR A 5 34.21 -15.04 -16.67
N LEU A 6 35.44 -15.43 -17.01
CA LEU A 6 36.48 -15.69 -16.01
C LEU A 6 36.96 -14.42 -15.28
N TYR A 7 36.94 -13.26 -15.96
CA TYR A 7 37.28 -11.97 -15.34
C TYR A 7 36.17 -11.49 -14.40
N GLU A 8 34.91 -11.64 -14.80
CA GLU A 8 33.75 -11.33 -13.97
C GLU A 8 33.70 -12.21 -12.71
N GLU A 9 34.01 -13.51 -12.84
CA GLU A 9 34.05 -14.46 -11.72
C GLU A 9 35.15 -14.15 -10.69
N ILE A 10 36.32 -13.64 -11.12
CA ILE A 10 37.41 -13.25 -10.21
C ILE A 10 37.14 -11.88 -9.57
N ILE A 11 36.45 -10.98 -10.27
CA ILE A 11 36.13 -9.63 -9.80
C ILE A 11 34.93 -9.63 -8.83
N ALA A 12 33.95 -10.53 -9.02
CA ALA A 12 32.73 -10.56 -8.23
C ALA A 12 32.99 -10.70 -6.71
N PRO A 13 33.76 -11.69 -6.22
CA PRO A 13 34.06 -11.81 -4.79
C PRO A 13 34.80 -10.58 -4.23
N ARG A 14 35.69 -9.97 -5.03
CA ARG A 14 36.43 -8.77 -4.62
C ARG A 14 35.49 -7.56 -4.50
N ARG A 15 34.57 -7.40 -5.45
CA ARG A 15 33.57 -6.33 -5.46
C ARG A 15 32.62 -6.47 -4.27
N ILE A 16 32.09 -7.67 -4.02
CA ILE A 16 31.25 -7.98 -2.85
C ILE A 16 31.96 -7.57 -1.55
N ARG A 17 33.23 -7.97 -1.39
CA ARG A 17 34.03 -7.60 -0.21
C ARG A 17 34.22 -6.10 -0.07
N LEU A 18 34.44 -5.37 -1.16
CA LEU A 18 34.58 -3.91 -1.14
C LEU A 18 33.27 -3.23 -0.74
N HIS A 19 32.13 -3.64 -1.31
CA HIS A 19 30.83 -3.09 -0.91
C HIS A 19 30.57 -3.32 0.58
N ARG A 20 30.87 -4.51 1.10
CA ARG A 20 30.77 -4.79 2.54
C ARG A 20 31.67 -3.91 3.39
N GLN A 21 32.93 -3.71 2.98
CA GLN A 21 33.88 -2.87 3.71
C GLN A 21 33.43 -1.41 3.74
N VAL A 22 32.94 -0.88 2.61
CA VAL A 22 32.40 0.48 2.55
C VAL A 22 31.15 0.61 3.40
N GLY A 23 30.20 -0.33 3.31
CA GLY A 23 28.98 -0.32 4.13
C GLY A 23 29.27 -0.29 5.63
N LYS A 24 30.20 -1.12 6.11
CA LYS A 24 30.63 -1.11 7.52
C LYS A 24 31.31 0.19 7.93
N ALA A 25 32.19 0.72 7.09
CA ALA A 25 32.86 2.00 7.37
C ALA A 25 31.86 3.16 7.42
N LEU A 26 30.87 3.19 6.53
CA LEU A 26 29.78 4.19 6.55
C LEU A 26 28.94 4.05 7.83
N GLU A 27 28.58 2.83 8.23
CA GLU A 27 27.86 2.57 9.48
C GLU A 27 28.62 3.10 10.70
N GLU A 28 29.93 2.87 10.77
CA GLU A 28 30.79 3.32 11.87
C GLU A 28 30.93 4.85 11.90
N VAL A 29 31.23 5.47 10.75
CA VAL A 29 31.43 6.92 10.65
C VAL A 29 30.13 7.70 10.89
N TYR A 30 28.99 7.15 10.45
CA TYR A 30 27.69 7.79 10.52
C TYR A 30 26.74 7.15 11.54
N ALA A 31 27.27 6.47 12.57
CA ALA A 31 26.47 5.76 13.57
C ALA A 31 25.35 6.60 14.23
N LYS A 32 25.52 7.93 14.33
CA LYS A 32 24.51 8.87 14.89
C LYS A 32 23.57 9.48 13.84
N ARG A 33 23.79 9.20 12.56
CA ARG A 33 23.10 9.79 11.40
C ARG A 33 22.85 8.73 10.31
N LEU A 34 22.63 7.48 10.71
CA LEU A 34 22.45 6.36 9.78
C LEU A 34 21.29 6.61 8.82
N GLU A 35 20.22 7.25 9.31
CA GLU A 35 19.08 7.66 8.49
C GLU A 35 19.48 8.55 7.30
N GLU A 36 20.46 9.44 7.47
CA GLU A 36 20.91 10.33 6.38
C GLU A 36 21.65 9.56 5.27
N HIS A 37 22.24 8.42 5.60
CA HIS A 37 23.01 7.57 4.70
C HIS A 37 22.33 6.23 4.39
N ALA A 38 21.06 6.07 4.76
CA ALA A 38 20.36 4.79 4.66
C ALA A 38 20.31 4.26 3.21
N ALA A 39 20.13 5.13 2.21
CA ALA A 39 20.11 4.71 0.81
C ALA A 39 21.48 4.15 0.35
N GLU A 40 22.58 4.78 0.78
CA GLU A 40 23.94 4.31 0.46
C GLU A 40 24.26 3.00 1.20
N LEU A 41 23.88 2.90 2.47
CA LEU A 41 24.03 1.69 3.27
C LEU A 41 23.23 0.52 2.67
N ALA A 42 21.98 0.76 2.27
CA ALA A 42 21.15 -0.20 1.57
C ALA A 42 21.83 -0.72 0.30
N GLU A 43 22.34 0.19 -0.53
CA GLU A 43 23.06 -0.16 -1.76
C GLU A 43 24.27 -1.04 -1.44
N HIS A 44 25.15 -0.62 -0.53
CA HIS A 44 26.36 -1.37 -0.20
C HIS A 44 26.08 -2.75 0.38
N PHE A 45 25.12 -2.88 1.29
CA PHE A 45 24.81 -4.17 1.88
C PHE A 45 24.05 -5.10 0.92
N SER A 46 23.34 -4.57 -0.08
CA SER A 46 22.60 -5.37 -1.07
C SER A 46 23.49 -6.24 -1.98
N HIS A 47 24.78 -5.91 -2.10
CA HIS A 47 25.77 -6.72 -2.84
C HIS A 47 26.37 -7.85 -2.00
N SER A 48 26.01 -8.01 -0.72
CA SER A 48 26.55 -9.08 0.12
C SER A 48 25.93 -10.44 -0.20
N SER A 49 26.58 -11.52 0.25
CA SER A 49 26.00 -12.87 0.31
C SER A 49 25.79 -13.34 1.76
N ASP A 50 26.11 -12.50 2.74
CA ASP A 50 25.93 -12.75 4.16
C ASP A 50 24.50 -12.38 4.58
N PRO A 51 23.69 -13.30 5.14
CA PRO A 51 22.31 -13.00 5.56
C PRO A 51 22.19 -11.81 6.51
N ALA A 52 23.17 -11.58 7.38
CA ALA A 52 23.14 -10.45 8.31
C ALA A 52 23.33 -9.10 7.59
N ASP A 53 24.14 -9.08 6.54
CA ASP A 53 24.30 -7.89 5.70
C ASP A 53 23.04 -7.68 4.83
N LEU A 54 22.47 -8.74 4.25
CA LEU A 54 21.23 -8.61 3.46
C LEU A 54 20.06 -8.10 4.31
N ALA A 55 19.92 -8.56 5.56
CA ALA A 55 18.92 -8.04 6.49
C ALA A 55 19.10 -6.54 6.78
N LYS A 56 20.36 -6.06 6.86
CA LYS A 56 20.65 -4.63 6.93
C LYS A 56 20.25 -3.89 5.66
N ALA A 57 20.51 -4.47 4.49
CA ALA A 57 20.12 -3.86 3.22
C ALA A 57 18.61 -3.63 3.11
N VAL A 58 17.79 -4.61 3.52
CA VAL A 58 16.32 -4.46 3.60
C VAL A 58 15.96 -3.34 4.58
N SER A 59 16.51 -3.38 5.80
CA SER A 59 16.19 -2.41 6.87
C SER A 59 16.55 -0.97 6.47
N TYR A 60 17.73 -0.77 5.88
CA TYR A 60 18.16 0.55 5.41
C TYR A 60 17.37 1.00 4.18
N SER A 61 16.92 0.10 3.32
CA SER A 61 16.03 0.44 2.20
C SER A 61 14.68 0.95 2.71
N GLU A 62 14.08 0.29 3.70
CA GLU A 62 12.82 0.71 4.34
C GLU A 62 12.98 2.08 5.03
N MET A 63 14.10 2.30 5.73
CA MET A 63 14.43 3.57 6.38
C MET A 63 14.60 4.72 5.36
N ALA A 64 15.35 4.47 4.29
CA ALA A 64 15.53 5.44 3.21
C ALA A 64 14.21 5.73 2.49
N ALA A 65 13.38 4.70 2.27
CA ALA A 65 12.06 4.82 1.67
C ALA A 65 11.14 5.70 2.54
N GLY A 66 11.18 5.54 3.86
CA GLY A 66 10.44 6.39 4.80
C GLY A 66 10.84 7.87 4.70
N ARG A 67 12.14 8.17 4.58
CA ARG A 67 12.63 9.55 4.38
C ARG A 67 12.23 10.12 3.02
N ALA A 68 12.38 9.33 1.95
CA ALA A 68 11.97 9.73 0.61
C ALA A 68 10.46 10.02 0.54
N TRP A 69 9.65 9.20 1.22
CA TRP A 69 8.21 9.41 1.36
C TRP A 69 7.89 10.74 2.04
N ALA A 70 8.56 11.06 3.15
CA ALA A 70 8.34 12.30 3.91
C ALA A 70 8.62 13.59 3.12
N VAL A 71 9.44 13.51 2.06
CA VAL A 71 9.74 14.63 1.15
C VAL A 71 9.11 14.47 -0.23
N TYR A 72 8.11 13.59 -0.35
CA TYR A 72 7.34 13.36 -1.58
C TYR A 72 8.16 12.84 -2.78
N ALA A 73 9.33 12.24 -2.53
CA ALA A 73 10.17 11.64 -3.56
C ALA A 73 9.70 10.22 -3.92
N TYR A 74 8.46 10.08 -4.37
CA TYR A 74 7.81 8.77 -4.56
C TYR A 74 8.55 7.83 -5.52
N GLY A 75 9.18 8.36 -6.57
CA GLY A 75 9.99 7.54 -7.49
C GLY A 75 11.19 6.89 -6.79
N GLU A 76 11.78 7.59 -5.82
CA GLU A 76 12.88 7.05 -5.01
C GLU A 76 12.36 6.01 -4.00
N VAL A 77 11.17 6.21 -3.43
CA VAL A 77 10.50 5.18 -2.60
C VAL A 77 10.30 3.89 -3.40
N VAL A 78 9.80 3.99 -4.63
CA VAL A 78 9.62 2.82 -5.53
C VAL A 78 10.96 2.11 -5.74
N ARG A 79 12.02 2.86 -6.12
CA ARG A 79 13.36 2.28 -6.35
C ARG A 79 13.89 1.54 -5.13
N LEU A 80 13.77 2.13 -3.94
CA LEU A 80 14.26 1.58 -2.68
C LEU A 80 13.48 0.34 -2.25
N LEU A 81 12.15 0.36 -2.35
CA LEU A 81 11.33 -0.79 -1.97
C LEU A 81 11.44 -1.95 -2.99
N GLU A 82 11.64 -1.67 -4.29
CA GLU A 82 11.94 -2.71 -5.28
C GLU A 82 13.30 -3.38 -5.00
N GLN A 83 14.29 -2.60 -4.58
CA GLN A 83 15.58 -3.14 -4.14
C GLN A 83 15.41 -3.99 -2.87
N ALA A 84 14.66 -3.50 -1.88
CA ALA A 84 14.36 -4.22 -0.66
C ALA A 84 13.68 -5.57 -0.94
N LEU A 85 12.71 -5.59 -1.86
CA LEU A 85 11.99 -6.81 -2.24
C LEU A 85 12.92 -7.83 -2.89
N LYS A 86 13.76 -7.41 -3.85
CA LYS A 86 14.74 -8.30 -4.49
C LYS A 86 15.74 -8.86 -3.49
N VAL A 87 16.20 -8.04 -2.55
CA VAL A 87 17.10 -8.50 -1.48
C VAL A 87 16.38 -9.46 -0.55
N GLN A 88 15.13 -9.17 -0.17
CA GLN A 88 14.33 -10.04 0.69
C GLN A 88 14.11 -11.42 0.05
N GLU A 89 13.85 -11.49 -1.26
CA GLU A 89 13.70 -12.75 -1.98
C GLU A 89 14.96 -13.62 -1.98
N VAL A 90 16.14 -13.00 -1.86
CA VAL A 90 17.43 -13.71 -1.71
C VAL A 90 17.70 -14.08 -0.25
N LEU A 91 17.39 -13.17 0.69
CA LEU A 91 17.61 -13.36 2.13
C LEU A 91 16.72 -14.47 2.69
N ASP A 92 15.41 -14.35 2.48
CA ASP A 92 14.40 -15.27 2.96
C ASP A 92 13.13 -15.17 2.07
N PRO A 93 13.04 -16.00 1.01
CA PRO A 93 11.88 -16.00 0.11
C PRO A 93 10.60 -16.50 0.78
N ASP A 94 10.70 -17.24 1.90
CA ASP A 94 9.58 -17.81 2.64
C ASP A 94 9.03 -16.85 3.70
N ASP A 95 9.72 -15.74 3.99
CA ASP A 95 9.17 -14.63 4.78
C ASP A 95 8.10 -13.85 3.99
N LYS A 96 6.95 -14.49 3.83
CA LYS A 96 5.76 -13.95 3.17
C LYS A 96 5.25 -12.68 3.86
N ALA A 97 5.44 -12.55 5.17
CA ALA A 97 5.00 -11.39 5.93
C ALA A 97 5.79 -10.13 5.53
N LYS A 98 7.13 -10.21 5.51
CA LYS A 98 7.97 -9.09 5.07
C LYS A 98 7.73 -8.76 3.59
N ARG A 99 7.61 -9.78 2.73
CA ARG A 99 7.30 -9.56 1.30
C ARG A 99 5.94 -8.88 1.10
N CYS A 100 4.92 -9.26 1.87
CA CYS A 100 3.61 -8.61 1.88
C CYS A 100 3.72 -7.13 2.25
N ASP A 101 4.46 -6.81 3.31
CA ASP A 101 4.65 -5.43 3.76
C ASP A 101 5.39 -4.58 2.72
N LEU A 102 6.40 -5.14 2.04
CA LEU A 102 7.13 -4.48 0.96
C LEU A 102 6.25 -4.23 -0.27
N PHE A 103 5.43 -5.21 -0.69
CA PHE A 103 4.47 -5.02 -1.79
C PHE A 103 3.39 -3.99 -1.42
N LEU A 104 2.89 -4.00 -0.18
CA LEU A 104 1.92 -3.00 0.28
C LEU A 104 2.51 -1.58 0.22
N GLY A 105 3.75 -1.41 0.69
CA GLY A 105 4.50 -0.16 0.58
C GLY A 105 4.76 0.27 -0.86
N LEU A 106 5.15 -0.67 -1.74
CA LEU A 106 5.30 -0.42 -3.17
C LEU A 106 3.98 0.06 -3.77
N GLY A 107 2.86 -0.60 -3.46
CA GLY A 107 1.54 -0.22 -3.93
C GLY A 107 1.18 1.23 -3.58
N SER A 108 1.63 1.71 -2.42
CA SER A 108 1.43 3.11 -2.00
C SER A 108 2.29 4.04 -2.85
N ALA A 109 3.56 3.69 -3.05
CA ALA A 109 4.53 4.52 -3.78
C ALA A 109 4.26 4.57 -5.29
N VAL A 110 3.93 3.45 -5.93
CA VAL A 110 3.60 3.42 -7.36
C VAL A 110 2.28 4.15 -7.65
N SER A 111 1.28 4.05 -6.76
CA SER A 111 0.07 4.87 -6.89
C SER A 111 0.37 6.37 -6.75
N ALA A 112 1.13 6.76 -5.72
CA ALA A 112 1.49 8.16 -5.48
C ALA A 112 2.40 8.76 -6.57
N SER A 113 3.22 7.95 -7.23
CA SER A 113 4.03 8.35 -8.39
C SER A 113 3.25 8.39 -9.72
N GLY A 114 1.92 8.26 -9.69
CA GLY A 114 1.07 8.38 -10.88
C GLY A 114 0.91 7.09 -11.68
N GLN A 115 1.20 5.92 -11.11
CA GLN A 115 1.07 4.61 -11.75
C GLN A 115 0.00 3.73 -11.05
N PRO A 116 -1.27 4.17 -10.95
CA PRO A 116 -2.31 3.46 -10.22
C PRO A 116 -2.68 2.10 -10.84
N ARG A 117 -2.53 1.91 -12.16
CA ARG A 117 -2.75 0.59 -12.77
C ARG A 117 -1.71 -0.43 -12.34
N ARG A 118 -0.43 -0.03 -12.28
CA ARG A 118 0.63 -0.87 -11.72
C ARG A 118 0.25 -1.33 -10.30
N ALA A 119 -0.10 -0.34 -9.46
CA ALA A 119 -0.98 -0.42 -8.28
C ALA A 119 -1.84 -1.68 -8.16
N LEU A 120 -2.87 -1.65 -9.01
CA LEU A 120 -4.04 -2.51 -8.97
C LEU A 120 -3.81 -3.85 -9.66
N ASP A 121 -2.86 -3.90 -10.59
CA ASP A 121 -2.59 -5.06 -11.46
C ASP A 121 -1.44 -5.92 -10.94
N VAL A 122 -0.55 -5.35 -10.11
CA VAL A 122 0.67 -6.01 -9.63
C VAL A 122 0.76 -5.90 -8.10
N GLU A 123 1.18 -4.77 -7.54
CA GLU A 123 1.66 -4.75 -6.15
C GLU A 123 0.59 -5.13 -5.11
N LEU A 124 -0.64 -4.61 -5.25
CA LEU A 124 -1.71 -4.86 -4.29
C LEU A 124 -2.28 -6.29 -4.37
N PRO A 125 -2.53 -6.86 -5.56
CA PRO A 125 -2.82 -8.28 -5.69
C PRO A 125 -1.74 -9.19 -5.08
N GLU A 126 -0.45 -8.92 -5.28
CA GLU A 126 0.60 -9.82 -4.77
C GLU A 126 0.65 -9.75 -3.24
N ALA A 127 0.54 -8.53 -2.67
CA ALA A 127 0.45 -8.33 -1.23
C ALA A 127 -0.76 -9.09 -0.65
N PHE A 128 -1.92 -8.98 -1.29
CA PHE A 128 -3.13 -9.66 -0.83
C PHE A 128 -3.00 -11.17 -0.84
N SER A 129 -2.46 -11.74 -1.92
CA SER A 129 -2.19 -13.17 -2.04
C SER A 129 -1.28 -13.67 -0.91
N LEU A 130 -0.21 -12.93 -0.60
CA LEU A 130 0.69 -13.26 0.51
C LEU A 130 0.00 -13.19 1.88
N ALA A 131 -0.88 -12.20 2.09
CA ALA A 131 -1.65 -12.07 3.32
C ALA A 131 -2.66 -13.22 3.50
N GLU A 132 -3.34 -13.63 2.42
CA GLU A 132 -4.24 -14.79 2.43
C GLU A 132 -3.48 -16.09 2.73
N ASP A 133 -2.32 -16.27 2.10
CA ASP A 133 -1.46 -17.44 2.27
C ASP A 133 -1.00 -17.66 3.72
N ILE A 134 -0.75 -16.57 4.46
CA ILE A 134 -0.36 -16.63 5.89
C ILE A 134 -1.54 -16.54 6.85
N GLY A 135 -2.77 -16.36 6.34
CA GLY A 135 -3.99 -16.23 7.14
C GLY A 135 -4.08 -14.93 7.94
N ASP A 136 -3.35 -13.88 7.54
CA ASP A 136 -3.32 -12.60 8.26
C ASP A 136 -4.45 -11.67 7.78
N SER A 137 -5.55 -11.71 8.52
CA SER A 137 -6.73 -10.89 8.22
C SER A 137 -6.49 -9.39 8.39
N GLU A 138 -5.57 -8.97 9.26
CA GLU A 138 -5.27 -7.56 9.48
C GLU A 138 -4.54 -6.98 8.26
N ARG A 139 -3.51 -7.68 7.76
CA ARG A 139 -2.82 -7.32 6.51
C ARG A 139 -3.79 -7.34 5.33
N ALA A 140 -4.59 -8.41 5.19
CA ALA A 140 -5.58 -8.49 4.13
C ALA A 140 -6.58 -7.32 4.16
N SER A 141 -7.05 -6.92 5.35
CA SER A 141 -7.92 -5.76 5.53
C SER A 141 -7.22 -4.45 5.13
N ARG A 142 -5.97 -4.23 5.56
CA ARG A 142 -5.19 -3.03 5.20
C ARG A 142 -4.96 -2.92 3.68
N ILE A 143 -4.64 -4.05 3.04
CA ILE A 143 -4.48 -4.11 1.59
C ILE A 143 -5.79 -3.76 0.89
N CYS A 144 -6.92 -4.32 1.33
CA CYS A 144 -8.24 -3.97 0.78
C CYS A 144 -8.54 -2.48 0.93
N GLN A 145 -8.27 -1.89 2.09
CA GLN A 145 -8.47 -0.45 2.32
C GLN A 145 -7.66 0.40 1.34
N GLN A 146 -6.37 0.08 1.17
CA GLN A 146 -5.51 0.78 0.22
C GLN A 146 -6.01 0.60 -1.22
N THR A 147 -6.33 -0.64 -1.63
CA THR A 147 -6.82 -0.93 -2.98
C THR A 147 -8.11 -0.18 -3.30
N MET A 148 -9.07 -0.16 -2.37
CA MET A 148 -10.29 0.61 -2.54
C MET A 148 -9.97 2.10 -2.69
N GLY A 149 -9.09 2.65 -1.85
CA GLY A 149 -8.65 4.05 -1.99
C GLY A 149 -8.03 4.37 -3.35
N VAL A 150 -7.23 3.45 -3.92
CA VAL A 150 -6.66 3.62 -5.26
C VAL A 150 -7.75 3.53 -6.34
N LEU A 151 -8.64 2.53 -6.27
CA LEU A 151 -9.75 2.35 -7.22
C LEU A 151 -10.66 3.57 -7.26
N TYR A 152 -11.00 4.15 -6.11
CA TYR A 152 -11.88 5.31 -6.06
C TYR A 152 -11.25 6.59 -6.61
N ARG A 153 -9.95 6.81 -6.39
CA ARG A 153 -9.23 7.95 -6.99
C ARG A 153 -9.04 7.76 -8.48
N TYR A 154 -8.78 6.53 -8.92
CA TYR A 154 -8.53 6.23 -10.32
C TYR A 154 -9.81 6.26 -11.17
N TRP A 155 -10.91 5.66 -10.70
CA TRP A 155 -12.16 5.51 -11.44
C TRP A 155 -13.25 6.51 -11.01
N SER A 156 -12.94 7.81 -10.97
CA SER A 156 -13.85 8.89 -10.52
C SER A 156 -15.35 8.62 -10.72
N ALA A 157 -16.15 8.72 -9.64
CA ALA A 157 -17.62 8.77 -9.50
C ALA A 157 -18.55 7.81 -10.28
N LEU A 158 -18.18 7.22 -11.42
CA LEU A 158 -19.01 6.35 -12.24
C LEU A 158 -18.19 5.17 -12.78
N PRO A 159 -17.84 4.18 -11.93
CA PRO A 159 -17.26 2.95 -12.42
C PRO A 159 -18.28 2.28 -13.35
N SER A 160 -17.93 2.13 -14.61
CA SER A 160 -18.68 1.36 -15.59
C SER A 160 -17.74 0.35 -16.25
N GLY A 161 -18.27 -0.80 -16.65
CA GLY A 161 -17.45 -1.84 -17.26
C GLY A 161 -16.42 -2.41 -16.27
N PRO A 162 -15.14 -2.59 -16.66
CA PRO A 162 -14.14 -3.30 -15.85
C PRO A 162 -13.91 -2.71 -14.45
N GLY A 163 -13.92 -1.38 -14.29
CA GLY A 163 -13.68 -0.74 -13.00
C GLY A 163 -14.77 -1.05 -11.95
N LEU A 164 -16.02 -1.28 -12.39
CA LEU A 164 -17.08 -1.71 -11.48
C LEU A 164 -16.85 -3.14 -11.00
N VAL A 165 -16.39 -4.03 -11.88
CA VAL A 165 -16.07 -5.42 -11.53
C VAL A 165 -14.94 -5.47 -10.50
N GLU A 166 -13.87 -4.70 -10.73
CA GLU A 166 -12.77 -4.56 -9.76
C GLU A 166 -13.27 -4.05 -8.40
N MET A 167 -14.11 -3.01 -8.39
CA MET A 167 -14.68 -2.49 -7.13
C MET A 167 -15.58 -3.48 -6.41
N VAL A 168 -16.40 -4.27 -7.12
CA VAL A 168 -17.22 -5.33 -6.51
C VAL A 168 -16.32 -6.36 -5.82
N GLN A 169 -15.32 -6.87 -6.54
CA GLN A 169 -14.40 -7.90 -6.02
C GLN A 169 -13.66 -7.42 -4.77
N TRP A 170 -13.13 -6.20 -4.80
CA TRP A 170 -12.39 -5.66 -3.66
C TRP A 170 -13.29 -5.23 -2.50
N ALA A 171 -14.53 -4.80 -2.75
CA ALA A 171 -15.50 -4.55 -1.69
C ALA A 171 -15.92 -5.83 -0.96
N GLU A 172 -16.11 -6.94 -1.68
CA GLU A 172 -16.41 -8.25 -1.08
C GLU A 172 -15.22 -8.80 -0.28
N ARG A 173 -13.99 -8.61 -0.75
CA ARG A 173 -12.78 -8.93 0.03
C ARG A 173 -12.69 -8.07 1.29
N ALA A 174 -12.91 -6.76 1.18
CA ALA A 174 -12.90 -5.86 2.32
C ALA A 174 -13.94 -6.30 3.38
N ASP A 175 -15.15 -6.67 2.94
CA ASP A 175 -16.20 -7.17 3.83
C ASP A 175 -15.80 -8.44 4.59
N ARG A 176 -15.11 -9.36 3.91
CA ARG A 176 -14.64 -10.63 4.48
C ARG A 176 -13.58 -10.45 5.58
N TYR A 177 -12.64 -9.54 5.37
CA TYR A 177 -11.46 -9.41 6.24
C TYR A 177 -11.57 -8.29 7.28
N ALA A 178 -12.55 -7.40 7.15
CA ALA A 178 -12.72 -6.29 8.08
C ALA A 178 -13.25 -6.74 9.45
N GLN A 179 -12.51 -6.42 10.51
CA GLN A 179 -12.88 -6.69 11.90
C GLN A 179 -13.89 -5.65 12.42
N PRO A 180 -14.85 -6.04 13.29
CA PRO A 180 -15.79 -5.10 13.90
C PRO A 180 -15.10 -3.90 14.56
N ASP A 181 -15.76 -2.74 14.52
CA ASP A 181 -15.30 -1.49 15.16
C ASP A 181 -13.89 -1.02 14.73
N THR A 182 -13.49 -1.34 13.50
CA THR A 182 -12.25 -0.83 12.88
C THR A 182 -12.53 0.11 11.71
N THR A 183 -11.54 0.94 11.35
CA THR A 183 -11.54 1.71 10.10
C THR A 183 -11.77 0.81 8.88
N GLY A 184 -11.17 -0.38 8.87
CA GLY A 184 -11.38 -1.36 7.80
C GLY A 184 -12.84 -1.76 7.63
N ARG A 185 -13.60 -1.88 8.72
CA ARG A 185 -15.04 -2.18 8.67
C ARG A 185 -15.88 -1.01 8.22
N ALA A 186 -15.53 0.21 8.64
CA ALA A 186 -16.18 1.42 8.15
C ALA A 186 -16.04 1.53 6.63
N LEU A 187 -14.82 1.36 6.13
CA LEU A 187 -14.53 1.37 4.70
C LEU A 187 -15.23 0.24 3.96
N ALA A 188 -15.19 -0.99 4.47
CA ALA A 188 -15.85 -2.14 3.83
C ALA A 188 -17.37 -1.95 3.72
N ASP A 189 -18.01 -1.42 4.76
CA ASP A 189 -19.44 -1.09 4.75
C ASP A 189 -19.79 -0.06 3.67
N ILE A 190 -19.01 1.02 3.60
CA ILE A 190 -19.19 2.07 2.61
C ILE A 190 -18.95 1.52 1.21
N ALA A 191 -17.87 0.76 1.00
CA ALA A 191 -17.51 0.19 -0.29
C ALA A 191 -18.58 -0.75 -0.82
N LEU A 192 -19.02 -1.71 0.01
CA LEU A 192 -20.06 -2.66 -0.35
C LEU A 192 -21.41 -1.97 -0.57
N GLY A 193 -21.75 -0.99 0.26
CA GLY A 193 -22.96 -0.23 0.11
C GLY A 193 -22.98 0.61 -1.18
N ASN A 194 -21.84 1.21 -1.55
CA ASN A 194 -21.68 1.93 -2.80
C ASN A 194 -21.84 1.00 -4.00
N VAL A 195 -21.19 -0.18 -3.97
CA VAL A 195 -21.33 -1.20 -5.02
C VAL A 195 -22.80 -1.64 -5.17
N LYS A 196 -23.50 -1.91 -4.07
CA LYS A 196 -24.93 -2.28 -4.11
C LYS A 196 -25.81 -1.16 -4.65
N TYR A 197 -25.57 0.08 -4.24
CA TYR A 197 -26.33 1.23 -4.72
C TYR A 197 -26.23 1.35 -6.25
N VAL A 198 -25.02 1.23 -6.81
CA VAL A 198 -24.77 1.47 -8.24
C VAL A 198 -25.16 0.30 -9.13
N THR A 199 -25.23 -0.91 -8.55
CA THR A 199 -25.70 -2.11 -9.24
C THR A 199 -27.22 -2.31 -9.14
N GLY A 200 -27.96 -1.33 -8.60
CA GLY A 200 -29.43 -1.31 -8.62
C GLY A 200 -30.11 -1.78 -7.33
N TYR A 201 -29.38 -1.92 -6.23
CA TYR A 201 -29.88 -2.35 -4.92
C TYR A 201 -29.74 -1.24 -3.85
N PRO A 202 -30.33 -0.04 -4.04
CA PRO A 202 -30.17 1.06 -3.10
C PRO A 202 -30.73 0.74 -1.70
N ASN A 203 -31.81 -0.04 -1.62
CA ASN A 203 -32.42 -0.43 -0.34
C ASN A 203 -31.49 -1.27 0.55
N GLU A 204 -30.56 -2.01 -0.07
CA GLU A 204 -29.53 -2.76 0.64
C GLU A 204 -28.23 -1.95 0.82
N GLY A 205 -27.90 -1.09 -0.14
CA GLY A 205 -26.66 -0.31 -0.13
C GLY A 205 -26.67 0.87 0.86
N VAL A 206 -27.77 1.63 0.91
CA VAL A 206 -27.88 2.83 1.76
C VAL A 206 -27.68 2.52 3.26
N PRO A 207 -28.29 1.45 3.84
CA PRO A 207 -28.05 1.10 5.24
C PRO A 207 -26.56 0.80 5.55
N LEU A 208 -25.84 0.17 4.61
CA LEU A 208 -24.41 -0.12 4.78
C LEU A 208 -23.58 1.16 4.80
N ILE A 209 -23.83 2.08 3.86
CA ILE A 209 -23.13 3.36 3.81
C ILE A 209 -23.37 4.16 5.09
N ARG A 210 -24.61 4.22 5.58
CA ARG A 210 -24.94 4.88 6.86
C ARG A 210 -24.19 4.27 8.04
N ARG A 211 -24.13 2.94 8.10
CA ARG A 211 -23.41 2.22 9.16
C ARG A 211 -21.92 2.55 9.13
N GLY A 212 -21.29 2.50 7.95
CA GLY A 212 -19.88 2.79 7.78
C GLY A 212 -19.53 4.26 8.05
N LEU A 213 -20.32 5.22 7.56
CA LEU A 213 -20.17 6.65 7.90
C LEU A 213 -20.30 6.89 9.41
N GLY A 214 -21.28 6.26 10.05
CA GLY A 214 -21.46 6.33 11.49
C GLY A 214 -20.28 5.75 12.27
N LEU A 215 -19.67 4.66 11.79
CA LEU A 215 -18.48 4.06 12.40
C LEU A 215 -17.24 4.93 12.19
N ALA A 216 -16.99 5.41 10.97
CA ALA A 216 -15.88 6.32 10.67
C ALA A 216 -15.92 7.57 11.57
N ARG A 217 -17.12 8.15 11.75
CA ARG A 217 -17.32 9.29 12.67
C ARG A 217 -16.95 8.93 14.12
N ARG A 218 -17.37 7.77 14.63
CA ARG A 218 -17.04 7.34 16.00
C ARG A 218 -15.55 7.11 16.19
N LEU A 219 -14.85 6.65 15.16
CA LEU A 219 -13.42 6.36 15.20
C LEU A 219 -12.54 7.60 14.93
N GLY A 220 -13.12 8.74 14.56
CA GLY A 220 -12.36 9.94 14.18
C GLY A 220 -11.60 9.78 12.87
N ASP A 221 -12.03 8.86 12.01
CA ASP A 221 -11.39 8.56 10.73
C ASP A 221 -11.87 9.54 9.65
N ALA A 222 -11.23 10.71 9.64
CA ALA A 222 -11.57 11.81 8.74
C ALA A 222 -11.38 11.42 7.25
N ASP A 223 -10.39 10.59 6.93
CA ASP A 223 -10.11 10.20 5.55
C ASP A 223 -11.20 9.30 4.98
N THR A 224 -11.56 8.24 5.71
CA THR A 224 -12.67 7.34 5.30
C THR A 224 -13.99 8.11 5.28
N PHE A 225 -14.21 9.00 6.26
CA PHE A 225 -15.41 9.83 6.31
C PHE A 225 -15.51 10.78 5.12
N TRP A 226 -14.46 11.55 4.84
CA TRP A 226 -14.43 12.54 3.76
C TRP A 226 -14.62 11.87 2.40
N TRP A 227 -13.90 10.77 2.17
CA TRP A 227 -14.03 10.00 0.93
C TRP A 227 -15.45 9.47 0.72
N ALA A 228 -16.05 8.86 1.75
CA ALA A 228 -17.39 8.30 1.70
C ALA A 228 -18.48 9.36 1.50
N ALA A 229 -18.36 10.48 2.22
CA ALA A 229 -19.31 11.58 2.14
C ALA A 229 -19.23 12.30 0.79
N ALA A 230 -18.03 12.53 0.24
CA ALA A 230 -17.87 13.12 -1.09
C ALA A 230 -18.51 12.26 -2.20
N TYR A 231 -18.39 10.93 -2.09
CA TYR A 231 -19.05 10.01 -3.02
C TYR A 231 -20.58 10.05 -2.88
N TRP A 232 -21.09 10.09 -1.65
CA TRP A 232 -22.52 10.15 -1.36
C TRP A 232 -23.17 11.43 -1.90
N LEU A 233 -22.55 12.59 -1.66
CA LEU A 233 -23.02 13.90 -2.16
C LEU A 233 -23.11 13.96 -3.68
N GLY A 234 -22.21 13.29 -4.41
CA GLY A 234 -22.23 13.23 -5.87
C GLY A 234 -23.25 12.24 -6.47
N ARG A 235 -23.87 11.37 -5.67
CA ARG A 235 -24.62 10.18 -6.16
C ARG A 235 -26.07 10.11 -5.67
N VAL A 236 -26.35 10.58 -4.46
CA VAL A 236 -27.66 10.42 -3.83
C VAL A 236 -28.46 11.69 -4.02
N GLY A 237 -29.01 11.84 -5.22
CA GLY A 237 -29.87 12.97 -5.62
C GLY A 237 -31.36 12.71 -5.47
N ALA A 238 -31.78 11.55 -4.92
CA ALA A 238 -33.20 11.26 -4.75
C ALA A 238 -33.80 12.14 -3.63
N PRO A 239 -34.99 12.75 -3.81
CA PRO A 239 -35.55 13.70 -2.85
C PRO A 239 -35.69 13.15 -1.42
N GLN A 240 -35.90 11.84 -1.26
CA GLN A 240 -36.00 11.21 0.05
C GLN A 240 -34.70 11.21 0.87
N HIS A 241 -33.57 11.56 0.27
CA HIS A 241 -32.26 11.61 0.93
C HIS A 241 -31.73 13.04 1.07
N THR A 242 -32.49 14.06 0.67
CA THR A 242 -32.03 15.46 0.64
C THR A 242 -31.60 15.98 2.01
N GLU A 243 -32.30 15.66 3.10
CA GLU A 243 -31.88 16.07 4.46
C GLU A 243 -30.55 15.44 4.87
N GLU A 244 -30.32 14.17 4.52
CA GLU A 244 -29.09 13.45 4.82
C GLU A 244 -27.91 13.97 3.99
N THR A 245 -28.17 14.24 2.70
CA THR A 245 -27.22 14.91 1.80
C THR A 245 -26.86 16.30 2.30
N LEU A 246 -27.82 17.10 2.76
CA LEU A 246 -27.57 18.44 3.30
C LEU A 246 -26.73 18.37 4.58
N ARG A 247 -27.06 17.48 5.52
CA ARG A 247 -26.30 17.29 6.76
C ARG A 247 -24.85 16.88 6.48
N LEU A 248 -24.63 15.94 5.56
CA LEU A 248 -23.28 15.50 5.19
C LEU A 248 -22.48 16.63 4.51
N ALA A 249 -23.13 17.48 3.70
CA ALA A 249 -22.50 18.65 3.10
C ALA A 249 -22.09 19.70 4.15
N GLU A 250 -22.93 19.94 5.15
CA GLU A 250 -22.62 20.86 6.25
C GLU A 250 -21.48 20.34 7.12
N GLU A 251 -21.47 19.04 7.44
CA GLU A 251 -20.39 18.40 8.21
C GLU A 251 -19.05 18.46 7.45
N LEU A 252 -19.05 18.23 6.13
CA LEU A 252 -17.85 18.35 5.30
C LEU A 252 -17.35 19.79 5.15
N ALA A 253 -18.20 20.79 5.30
CA ALA A 253 -17.81 22.19 5.21
C ALA A 253 -17.19 22.74 6.52
N GLN A 254 -17.32 22.00 7.63
CA GLN A 254 -16.86 22.42 8.96
C GLN A 254 -15.59 21.71 9.45
N GLY A 255 -15.20 20.59 8.81
CA GLY A 255 -13.97 19.84 9.08
C GLY A 255 -12.82 20.25 8.19
#